data_AF-M0MNQ2-F1
#
_entry.id   AF-M0MNQ2-F1
#
_cell.length_a   1.000
_cell.length_b   1.000
_cell.length_c   1.000
_cell.angle_alpha   90.00
_cell.angle_beta   90.00
_cell.angle_gamma   90.00
#
_symmetry.space_group_name_H-M   'P 1'
#
loop_
_entity.id
_entity.type
_entity.pdbx_description
1 polymer ?
#
loop_
_entity_poly.entity_id
_entity_poly.type
_entity_poly.pdbx_seq_one_letter_code
_entity_poly.pdbx_strand_id
1 'polypeptide(L)'
;MVGTGDERVTLLRVGAADGRRIHTGEIITVSYDAFDEFEPAENPDGNRSFGAAIVAMLETSYWSFRVFARQLVIHPLLTVLAIAAIVAGALGDGTVPLPDVVFASLLLVGSLGLAVIGSGRL
;
A
#
# COMPACT_ATOMS: atom_id res chain seq x y z
N MET A 1 3.34 19.84 -10.26
CA MET A 1 2.05 20.12 -10.93
C MET A 1 0.93 19.59 -10.04
N VAL A 2 -0.14 20.36 -9.84
CA VAL A 2 -1.25 19.99 -8.95
C VAL A 2 -2.63 19.99 -9.63
N GLY A 3 -2.71 20.45 -10.88
CA GLY A 3 -3.93 20.39 -11.70
C GLY A 3 -3.68 20.71 -13.16
N THR A 4 -4.55 20.20 -14.04
CA THR A 4 -4.65 20.51 -15.47
C THR A 4 -5.99 21.17 -15.78
N GLY A 5 -5.98 22.13 -16.71
CA GLY A 5 -7.14 22.59 -17.45
C GLY A 5 -6.85 22.54 -18.96
N ASP A 6 -7.82 22.92 -19.79
CA ASP A 6 -7.75 22.72 -21.24
C ASP A 6 -6.52 23.40 -21.92
N GLU A 7 -6.11 24.58 -21.45
CA GLU A 7 -4.96 25.34 -22.00
C GLU A 7 -3.96 25.82 -20.93
N ARG A 8 -4.16 25.39 -19.68
CA ARG A 8 -3.42 25.91 -18.53
C ARG A 8 -3.08 24.81 -17.54
N VAL A 9 -1.96 25.00 -16.85
CA VAL A 9 -1.53 24.12 -15.75
C VAL A 9 -1.43 24.89 -14.45
N THR A 10 -1.84 24.23 -13.38
CA THR A 10 -1.78 24.76 -12.02
C THR A 10 -0.58 24.15 -11.30
N LEU A 11 0.29 25.01 -10.81
CA LEU A 11 1.56 24.69 -10.17
C LEU A 11 1.53 25.13 -8.70
N LEU A 12 2.20 24.37 -7.85
CA LEU A 12 2.40 24.69 -6.43
C LEU A 12 3.88 24.96 -6.20
N ARG A 13 4.22 26.16 -5.73
CA ARG A 13 5.59 26.54 -5.41
C ARG A 13 6.03 25.95 -4.07
N VAL A 14 6.72 24.82 -4.12
CA VAL A 14 7.16 24.06 -2.93
C VAL A 14 8.61 24.32 -2.51
N GLY A 15 9.37 25.11 -3.28
CA GLY A 15 10.78 25.45 -3.00
C GLY A 15 10.97 26.93 -2.69
N ALA A 16 11.73 27.22 -1.64
CA ALA A 16 12.24 28.55 -1.32
C ALA A 16 13.49 28.88 -2.15
N ALA A 17 13.85 30.17 -2.23
CA ALA A 17 15.05 30.62 -2.95
C ALA A 17 16.37 30.09 -2.36
N ASP A 18 16.34 29.64 -1.10
CA ASP A 18 17.46 29.00 -0.40
C ASP A 18 17.47 27.47 -0.52
N GLY A 19 16.60 26.90 -1.36
CA GLY A 19 16.49 25.45 -1.57
C GLY A 19 15.71 24.69 -0.50
N ARG A 20 15.12 25.37 0.51
CA ARG A 20 14.29 24.70 1.51
C ARG A 20 12.89 24.38 0.97
N ARG A 21 12.29 23.29 1.48
CA ARG A 21 10.90 22.94 1.18
C ARG A 21 9.93 23.82 1.95
N ILE A 22 8.89 24.29 1.26
CA ILE A 22 7.74 24.99 1.84
C ILE A 22 6.51 24.09 1.70
N HIS A 23 5.86 23.79 2.82
CA HIS A 23 4.70 22.89 2.87
C HIS A 23 3.37 23.60 2.49
N THR A 24 3.35 24.93 2.54
CA THR A 24 2.22 25.79 2.16
C THR A 24 2.68 26.77 1.08
N GLY A 25 2.88 26.25 -0.12
CA GLY A 25 3.35 27.00 -1.28
C GLY A 25 2.28 27.90 -1.89
N GLU A 26 2.71 28.85 -2.71
CA GLU A 26 1.82 29.63 -3.57
C GLU A 26 1.31 28.77 -4.74
N ILE A 27 0.04 28.94 -5.11
CA ILE A 27 -0.55 28.33 -6.29
C ILE A 27 -0.47 29.32 -7.45
N ILE A 28 0.15 28.91 -8.54
CA ILE A 28 0.32 29.73 -9.75
C ILE A 28 -0.32 28.97 -10.91
N THR A 29 -1.05 29.67 -11.79
CA THR A 29 -1.61 29.10 -13.01
C THR A 29 -0.91 29.72 -14.21
N VAL A 30 -0.37 28.89 -15.10
CA VAL A 30 0.36 29.32 -16.31
C VAL A 30 -0.22 28.64 -17.55
N SER A 31 0.02 29.20 -18.75
CA SER A 31 -0.31 28.52 -20.01
C SER A 31 0.62 27.32 -20.24
N TYR A 32 0.21 26.39 -21.11
CA TYR A 32 1.08 25.28 -21.53
C TYR A 32 2.38 25.78 -22.16
N ASP A 33 2.32 26.77 -23.06
CA ASP A 33 3.52 27.33 -23.70
C ASP A 33 4.53 27.86 -22.68
N ALA A 34 4.05 28.58 -21.65
CA ALA A 34 4.91 29.10 -20.59
C ALA A 34 5.44 27.98 -19.67
N PHE A 35 4.69 26.89 -19.52
CA PHE A 35 5.13 25.74 -18.72
C PHE A 35 6.25 24.95 -19.42
N ASP A 36 6.18 24.80 -20.75
CA ASP A 36 7.19 24.09 -21.53
C ASP A 36 8.54 24.82 -21.55
N GLU A 37 8.56 26.12 -21.27
CA GLU A 37 9.78 26.92 -21.10
C GLU A 37 10.46 26.72 -19.73
N PHE A 38 9.80 26.06 -18.77
CA PHE A 38 10.37 25.88 -17.44
C PHE A 38 11.49 24.84 -17.46
N GLU A 39 12.57 25.11 -16.72
CA GLU A 39 13.65 24.15 -16.55
C GLU A 39 13.13 22.90 -15.79
N PRO A 40 13.26 21.69 -16.37
CA PRO A 40 12.84 20.47 -15.70
C PRO A 40 13.65 20.26 -14.42
N ALA A 41 12.97 20.11 -13.29
CA ALA A 41 13.63 19.72 -12.06
C ALA A 41 14.12 18.27 -12.15
N GLU A 42 15.33 18.01 -11.64
CA GLU A 42 15.83 16.65 -11.48
C GLU A 42 14.83 15.79 -10.70
N ASN A 43 14.65 14.54 -11.12
CA ASN A 43 13.75 13.62 -10.44
C ASN A 43 14.27 13.37 -9.01
N PRO A 44 13.54 13.79 -7.96
CA PRO A 44 13.97 13.57 -6.58
C PRO A 44 14.11 12.09 -6.22
N ASP A 45 13.46 11.20 -6.99
CA ASP A 45 13.53 9.75 -6.81
C ASP A 45 14.69 9.10 -7.56
N GLY A 46 15.28 9.79 -8.54
CA GLY A 46 16.35 9.27 -9.39
C GLY A 46 17.70 9.08 -8.68
N ASN A 47 17.90 9.76 -7.55
CA ASN A 47 19.14 9.71 -6.77
C ASN A 47 19.07 8.79 -5.53
N ARG A 48 18.05 7.93 -5.43
CA ARG A 48 17.93 7.01 -4.29
C ARG A 48 18.98 5.91 -4.37
N SER A 49 19.78 5.77 -3.32
CA SER A 49 20.74 4.67 -3.21
C SER A 49 20.02 3.32 -3.06
N PHE A 50 20.71 2.23 -3.40
CA PHE A 50 20.19 0.87 -3.19
C PHE A 50 19.79 0.62 -1.72
N GLY A 51 20.54 1.17 -0.76
CA GLY A 51 20.19 1.11 0.66
C GLY A 51 18.88 1.82 0.99
N ALA A 52 18.61 2.98 0.39
CA ALA A 52 17.34 3.68 0.55
C ALA A 52 16.15 2.88 -0.01
N ALA A 53 16.36 2.12 -1.09
CA ALA A 53 15.33 1.22 -1.63
C ALA A 53 14.99 0.08 -0.67
N ILE A 54 16.00 -0.54 -0.04
CA ILE A 54 15.77 -1.59 0.98
C ILE A 54 15.01 -1.02 2.18
N VAL A 55 15.42 0.14 2.70
CA VAL A 55 14.75 0.79 3.83
C VAL A 55 13.29 1.10 3.47
N ALA A 56 13.03 1.66 2.29
CA ALA A 56 11.68 1.93 1.82
C ALA A 56 10.84 0.64 1.68
N MET A 57 11.43 -0.46 1.22
CA MET A 57 10.76 -1.76 1.13
C MET A 57 10.38 -2.30 2.51
N LEU A 58 11.29 -2.20 3.49
CA LEU A 58 11.03 -2.61 4.87
C LEU A 58 9.95 -1.74 5.53
N GLU A 59 10.02 -0.42 5.34
CA GLU A 59 9.02 0.51 5.87
C GLU A 59 7.64 0.24 5.25
N THR A 60 7.57 0.05 3.94
CA THR A 60 6.34 -0.33 3.23
C THR A 60 5.80 -1.65 3.75
N SER A 61 6.66 -2.64 3.99
CA SER A 61 6.27 -3.94 4.55
C SER A 61 5.73 -3.81 5.97
N TYR A 62 6.39 -3.01 6.82
CA TYR A 62 5.94 -2.73 8.19
C TYR A 62 4.54 -2.10 8.19
N TRP A 63 4.33 -1.05 7.39
CA TRP A 63 3.03 -0.39 7.30
C TRP A 63 1.95 -1.31 6.73
N SER A 64 2.29 -2.11 5.73
CA SER A 64 1.37 -3.10 5.15
C SER A 64 0.95 -4.13 6.21
N PHE A 65 1.90 -4.68 6.98
CA PHE A 65 1.62 -5.62 8.05
C PHE A 65 0.81 -5.00 9.18
N ARG A 66 1.12 -3.76 9.56
CA ARG A 66 0.38 -3.02 10.58
C ARG A 66 -1.08 -2.78 10.19
N VAL A 67 -1.33 -2.40 8.93
CA VAL A 67 -2.69 -2.22 8.40
C VAL A 67 -3.42 -3.56 8.35
N PHE A 68 -2.75 -4.61 7.88
CA PHE A 68 -3.29 -5.96 7.85
C PHE A 68 -3.74 -6.44 9.24
N ALA A 69 -2.88 -6.29 10.25
CA ALA A 69 -3.21 -6.65 11.63
C ALA A 69 -4.38 -5.83 12.18
N ARG A 70 -4.46 -4.53 11.87
CA ARG A 70 -5.62 -3.71 12.25
C ARG A 70 -6.91 -4.23 11.62
N GLN A 71 -6.89 -4.59 10.34
CA GLN A 71 -8.06 -5.13 9.65
C GLN A 71 -8.54 -6.44 10.28
N LEU A 72 -7.62 -7.33 10.64
CA LEU A 72 -7.95 -8.56 11.35
C LEU A 72 -8.65 -8.32 12.70
N VAL A 73 -8.21 -7.29 13.44
CA VAL A 73 -8.80 -6.90 14.73
C VAL A 73 -10.18 -6.26 14.56
N ILE A 74 -10.43 -5.55 13.46
CA ILE A 74 -11.73 -4.94 13.14
C ILE A 74 -12.78 -6.00 12.81
N HIS A 75 -12.38 -7.13 12.19
CA HIS A 75 -13.27 -8.23 11.82
C HIS A 75 -12.99 -9.51 12.64
N PRO A 76 -13.13 -9.47 13.99
CA PRO A 76 -12.62 -10.53 14.86
C PRO A 76 -13.30 -11.88 14.62
N LEU A 77 -14.61 -11.89 14.34
CA LEU A 77 -15.36 -13.12 14.11
C LEU A 77 -14.91 -13.85 12.83
N LEU A 78 -14.77 -13.11 11.73
CA LEU A 78 -14.31 -13.67 10.45
C LEU A 78 -12.84 -14.10 10.54
N THR A 79 -12.00 -13.32 11.22
CA THR A 79 -10.60 -13.66 11.47
C THR A 79 -10.48 -14.98 12.26
N VAL A 80 -11.25 -15.14 13.34
CA VAL A 80 -11.24 -16.37 14.14
C VAL A 80 -11.69 -17.57 13.32
N LEU A 81 -12.74 -17.42 12.49
CA LEU A 81 -13.20 -18.49 11.59
C LEU A 81 -12.13 -18.88 10.56
N ALA A 82 -11.47 -17.88 9.95
CA ALA A 82 -10.38 -18.13 9.01
C ALA A 82 -9.20 -18.85 9.66
N ILE A 83 -8.78 -18.41 10.85
CA ILE A 83 -7.73 -19.07 11.64
C ILE A 83 -8.14 -20.49 12.03
N ALA A 84 -9.37 -20.70 12.50
CA ALA A 84 -9.87 -22.02 12.86
C ALA A 84 -9.88 -22.97 11.64
N ALA A 85 -10.26 -22.49 10.46
CA ALA A 85 -10.17 -23.26 9.22
C ALA A 85 -8.73 -23.63 8.87
N ILE A 86 -7.77 -22.71 9.01
CA ILE A 86 -6.33 -22.99 8.80
C ILE A 86 -5.84 -24.06 9.79
N VAL A 87 -6.13 -23.88 11.08
CA VAL A 87 -5.74 -24.82 12.15
C VAL A 87 -6.34 -26.20 11.89
N ALA A 88 -7.63 -26.28 11.55
CA ALA A 88 -8.29 -27.54 11.22
C ALA A 88 -7.69 -28.19 9.97
N GLY A 89 -7.37 -27.42 8.93
CA GLY A 89 -6.71 -27.93 7.73
C GLY A 89 -5.27 -28.40 7.96
N ALA A 90 -4.52 -27.75 8.84
CA ALA A 90 -3.11 -28.06 9.10
C ALA A 90 -2.91 -29.21 10.10
N LEU A 91 -3.78 -29.33 11.09
CA LEU A 91 -3.65 -30.28 12.21
C LEU A 91 -4.73 -31.38 12.21
N GLY A 92 -5.73 -31.27 11.34
CA GLY A 92 -6.84 -32.21 11.29
C GLY A 92 -6.49 -33.56 10.66
N ASP A 93 -5.43 -33.60 9.85
CA ASP A 93 -4.95 -34.83 9.22
C ASP A 93 -4.59 -35.88 10.29
N GLY A 94 -5.22 -37.06 10.21
CA GLY A 94 -5.06 -38.16 11.16
C GLY A 94 -5.81 -38.05 12.50
N THR A 95 -6.48 -36.93 12.82
CA THR A 95 -7.28 -36.80 14.06
C THR A 95 -8.77 -37.04 13.86
N VAL A 96 -9.27 -36.74 12.67
CA VAL A 96 -10.67 -36.92 12.28
C VAL A 96 -10.71 -37.75 10.99
N PRO A 97 -11.61 -38.75 10.86
CA PRO A 97 -11.72 -39.56 9.64
C PRO A 97 -12.42 -38.77 8.52
N LEU A 98 -11.77 -37.72 8.03
CA LEU A 98 -12.20 -36.93 6.88
C LEU A 98 -11.22 -37.13 5.71
N PRO A 99 -11.66 -36.94 4.46
CA PRO A 99 -10.77 -37.01 3.31
C PRO A 99 -9.74 -35.88 3.31
N ASP A 100 -8.51 -36.17 2.86
CA ASP A 100 -7.39 -35.20 2.75
C ASP A 100 -7.77 -33.93 1.98
N VAL A 101 -8.62 -34.08 0.95
CA VAL A 101 -9.12 -32.97 0.14
C VAL A 101 -9.88 -31.94 0.98
N VAL A 102 -10.56 -32.36 2.05
CA VAL A 102 -11.28 -31.47 2.95
C VAL A 102 -10.30 -30.62 3.76
N PHE A 103 -9.23 -31.24 4.30
CA PHE A 103 -8.20 -30.52 5.04
C PHE A 103 -7.44 -29.53 4.17
N ALA A 104 -7.06 -29.95 2.95
CA ALA A 104 -6.44 -29.06 1.96
C ALA A 104 -7.37 -27.89 1.60
N SER A 105 -8.67 -28.15 1.42
CA SER A 105 -9.66 -27.10 1.14
C SER A 105 -9.82 -26.13 2.31
N LEU A 106 -9.88 -26.61 3.55
CA LEU A 106 -9.96 -25.78 4.75
C LEU A 106 -8.73 -24.88 4.90
N LEU A 107 -7.54 -25.42 4.67
CA LEU A 107 -6.30 -24.66 4.72
C LEU A 107 -6.27 -23.56 3.65
N LEU A 108 -6.67 -23.90 2.42
CA LEU A 108 -6.72 -22.95 1.31
C LEU A 108 -7.77 -21.85 1.53
N VAL A 109 -9.00 -22.23 1.88
CA VAL A 109 -10.11 -21.29 2.12
C VAL A 109 -9.82 -20.40 3.32
N GLY A 110 -9.28 -20.96 4.41
CA GLY A 110 -8.89 -20.19 5.59
C GLY A 110 -7.79 -19.18 5.28
N SER A 111 -6.76 -19.58 4.52
CA SER A 111 -5.67 -18.69 4.09
C SER A 111 -6.18 -17.57 3.18
N LEU A 112 -7.04 -17.90 2.21
CA LEU A 112 -7.64 -16.93 1.31
C LEU A 112 -8.56 -15.96 2.06
N GLY A 113 -9.37 -16.47 2.98
CA GLY A 113 -10.23 -15.66 3.86
C GLY A 113 -9.42 -14.66 4.68
N LEU A 114 -8.33 -15.11 5.31
CA LEU A 114 -7.44 -14.25 6.09
C LEU A 114 -6.80 -13.15 5.22
N ALA A 115 -6.40 -13.49 3.99
CA ALA A 115 -5.85 -12.53 3.03
C ALA A 115 -6.89 -11.48 2.61
N VAL A 116 -8.13 -11.89 2.33
CA VAL A 116 -9.23 -10.98 1.98
C VAL A 116 -9.55 -10.03 3.14
N ILE A 117 -9.71 -10.56 4.36
CA ILE A 117 -9.97 -9.76 5.57
C ILE A 117 -8.84 -8.75 5.78
N GLY A 118 -7.59 -9.22 5.87
CA GLY A 118 -6.46 -8.35 6.19
C GLY A 118 -6.11 -7.36 5.07
N SER A 119 -6.53 -7.61 3.83
CA SER A 119 -6.41 -6.63 2.74
C SER A 119 -7.41 -5.47 2.83
N GLY A 120 -8.39 -5.52 3.74
CA GLY A 120 -9.42 -4.49 3.90
C GLY A 120 -10.44 -4.44 2.76
N ARG A 121 -10.65 -5.59 2.09
CA ARG A 121 -11.62 -5.74 0.99
C ARG A 121 -13.02 -6.18 1.45
N LEU A 122 -13.25 -6.20 2.76
CA LEU A 122 -14.54 -6.52 3.39
C LEU A 122 -15.37 -5.27 3.65
#